data_AF-A0A9E1RF37-F1
#
_entry.id   AF-A0A9E1RF37-F1
#
_cell.length_a   1.000
_cell.length_b   1.000
_cell.length_c   1.000
_cell.angle_alpha   90.00
_cell.angle_beta   90.00
_cell.angle_gamma   90.00
#
_symmetry.space_group_name_H-M   'P 1'
#
loop_
_entity.id
_entity.type
_entity.pdbx_description
1 polymer ?
#
loop_
_entity_poly.entity_id
_entity_poly.type
_entity_poly.pdbx_seq_one_letter_code
_entity_poly.pdbx_strand_id
1 'polypeptide(L)'
;MKTFILFVCLVLASESKYAYSSEMVEVPAGKSVIGEISNNDALPQQVLQLQTFSIDRFEVTQEEYARFFPEFIFWQGAEAHPATNITWYQAQSYCEQVGKRLPTEQEWEKSARGTDARLYPWGDKPPRKKPHPFYSGIIKRRVGLNKKDNSPYGVRDMAGSVWEWTASFENGKNVTRGGLWNHHLDYEYSKTFERNLIAPSGRFIFLGFRCAK
;
A
#
# COMPACT_ATOMS: atom_id res chain seq x y z
N MET A 1 -48.54 -32.88 -12.86
CA MET A 1 -47.07 -32.92 -12.77
C MET A 1 -46.52 -31.69 -13.49
N LYS A 2 -46.01 -30.69 -12.75
CA LYS A 2 -45.31 -29.53 -13.32
C LYS A 2 -43.83 -29.67 -12.99
N THR A 3 -43.00 -29.86 -14.00
CA THR A 3 -41.56 -30.01 -13.85
C THR A 3 -40.94 -28.63 -13.69
N PHE A 4 -40.39 -28.34 -12.51
CA PHE A 4 -39.56 -27.15 -12.27
C PHE A 4 -38.16 -27.44 -12.81
N ILE A 5 -37.73 -26.68 -13.82
CA ILE A 5 -36.33 -26.68 -14.28
C ILE A 5 -35.58 -25.65 -13.42
N LEU A 6 -34.74 -26.14 -12.51
CA LEU A 6 -33.84 -25.31 -11.71
C LEU A 6 -32.69 -24.85 -12.63
N PHE A 7 -32.67 -23.58 -13.00
CA PHE A 7 -31.49 -22.97 -13.63
C PHE A 7 -30.44 -22.73 -12.55
N VAL A 8 -29.48 -23.65 -12.44
CA VAL A 8 -28.24 -23.41 -11.69
C VAL A 8 -27.39 -22.47 -12.54
N CYS A 9 -27.40 -21.18 -12.24
CA CYS A 9 -26.43 -20.24 -12.76
C CYS A 9 -25.05 -20.60 -12.18
N LEU A 10 -24.28 -21.38 -12.92
CA LEU A 10 -22.84 -21.53 -12.70
C LEU A 10 -22.21 -20.17 -12.99
N VAL A 11 -21.94 -19.38 -11.94
CA VAL A 11 -21.03 -18.24 -12.05
C VAL A 11 -19.63 -18.84 -12.21
N LEU A 12 -19.16 -18.88 -13.46
CA LEU A 12 -17.75 -19.13 -13.75
C LEU A 12 -16.97 -17.92 -13.22
N ALA A 13 -16.45 -18.02 -11.99
CA ALA A 13 -15.44 -17.09 -11.51
C ALA A 13 -14.21 -17.27 -12.42
N SER A 14 -14.01 -16.35 -13.36
CA SER A 14 -12.75 -16.28 -14.07
C SER A 14 -11.67 -15.96 -13.04
N GLU A 15 -10.78 -16.91 -12.75
CA GLU A 15 -9.54 -16.60 -12.03
C GLU A 15 -8.82 -15.52 -12.83
N SER A 16 -8.81 -14.30 -12.29
CA SER A 16 -8.10 -13.22 -12.95
C SER A 16 -6.61 -13.50 -12.88
N LYS A 17 -5.90 -13.18 -13.99
CA LYS A 17 -4.45 -13.34 -14.13
C LYS A 17 -3.64 -12.36 -13.25
N TYR A 18 -4.29 -11.48 -12.50
CA TYR A 18 -3.66 -10.40 -11.76
C TYR A 18 -3.88 -10.53 -10.24
N ALA A 19 -2.91 -10.05 -9.48
CA ALA A 19 -3.02 -9.96 -8.02
C ALA A 19 -3.94 -8.78 -7.66
N TYR A 20 -4.77 -8.96 -6.63
CA TYR A 20 -5.75 -7.98 -6.14
C TYR A 20 -5.41 -7.56 -4.72
N SER A 21 -5.74 -6.31 -4.35
CA SER A 21 -5.65 -5.85 -2.96
C SER A 21 -6.64 -6.55 -2.03
N SER A 22 -7.68 -7.18 -2.58
CA SER A 22 -8.66 -7.96 -1.81
C SER A 22 -8.04 -9.07 -0.96
N GLU A 23 -6.85 -9.56 -1.31
CA GLU A 23 -6.08 -10.46 -0.47
C GLU A 23 -5.47 -9.71 0.71
N MET A 24 -6.04 -9.88 1.90
CA MET A 24 -5.50 -9.28 3.13
C MET A 24 -4.54 -10.23 3.84
N VAL A 25 -3.53 -9.64 4.48
CA VAL A 25 -2.55 -10.29 5.34
C VAL A 25 -2.87 -9.95 6.79
N GLU A 26 -3.02 -10.96 7.64
CA GLU A 26 -3.13 -10.77 9.08
C GLU A 26 -1.75 -10.46 9.67
N VAL A 27 -1.65 -9.35 10.40
CA VAL A 27 -0.47 -8.95 11.16
C VAL A 27 -0.77 -9.19 12.64
N PRO A 28 -0.07 -10.12 13.30
CA PRO A 28 -0.42 -10.54 14.66
C PRO A 28 -0.16 -9.43 15.68
N ALA A 29 -0.96 -9.42 16.76
CA ALA A 29 -0.70 -8.59 17.91
C ALA A 29 0.71 -8.81 18.46
N GLY A 30 1.35 -7.75 18.97
CA GLY A 30 2.70 -7.86 19.48
C GLY A 30 3.45 -6.54 19.52
N LYS A 31 4.61 -6.59 20.16
CA LYS A 31 5.57 -5.49 20.20
C LYS A 31 6.11 -5.22 18.79
N SER A 32 6.23 -3.95 18.45
CA SER A 32 6.84 -3.46 17.22
C SER A 32 7.77 -2.31 17.56
N VAL A 33 8.94 -2.30 16.94
CA VAL A 33 9.81 -1.12 16.95
C VAL A 33 9.35 -0.20 15.81
N ILE A 34 8.94 1.02 16.16
CA ILE A 34 8.43 2.03 15.24
C ILE A 34 9.35 3.24 15.30
N GLY A 35 9.61 3.88 14.16
CA GLY A 35 10.49 5.04 14.07
C GLY A 35 11.97 4.66 14.08
N GLU A 36 12.84 5.66 14.10
CA GLU A 36 14.28 5.49 14.00
C GLU A 36 15.02 6.39 15.00
N ILE A 37 16.24 6.02 15.37
CA ILE A 37 17.06 6.78 16.34
C ILE A 37 17.63 8.07 15.70
N SER A 38 17.74 8.12 14.37
CA SER A 38 18.39 9.23 13.65
C SER A 38 17.54 10.50 13.54
N ASN A 39 18.20 11.67 13.44
CA ASN A 39 17.60 13.01 13.28
C ASN A 39 16.93 13.29 11.91
N ASN A 40 16.36 12.29 11.25
CA ASN A 40 15.63 12.48 9.99
C ASN A 40 14.14 12.72 10.27
N ASP A 41 13.35 12.99 9.21
CA ASP A 41 11.89 13.17 9.28
C ASP A 41 11.10 11.92 9.76
N ALA A 42 11.75 10.91 10.31
CA ALA A 42 11.13 9.72 10.88
C ALA A 42 10.54 10.01 12.28
N LEU A 43 9.62 9.16 12.74
CA LEU A 43 9.23 9.16 14.15
C LEU A 43 10.43 8.83 15.03
N PRO A 44 10.51 9.38 16.26
CA PRO A 44 11.44 8.89 17.26
C PRO A 44 11.22 7.40 17.52
N GLN A 45 12.31 6.64 17.62
CA GLN A 45 12.21 5.21 17.86
C GLN A 45 11.48 4.91 19.18
N GLN A 46 10.48 4.04 19.10
CA GLN A 46 9.68 3.60 20.24
C GLN A 46 9.22 2.17 20.06
N VAL A 47 8.98 1.48 21.19
CA VAL A 47 8.40 0.14 21.19
C VAL A 47 6.92 0.25 21.51
N LEU A 48 6.07 -0.10 20.55
CA LEU A 48 4.61 -0.06 20.69
C LEU A 48 4.03 -1.47 20.72
N GLN A 49 3.00 -1.66 21.53
CA GLN A 49 2.17 -2.87 21.48
C GLN A 49 0.99 -2.61 20.54
N LEU A 50 0.99 -3.22 19.35
CA LEU A 50 -0.13 -3.14 18.42
C LEU A 50 -0.99 -4.39 18.53
N GLN A 51 -2.31 -4.23 18.38
CA GLN A 51 -3.27 -5.33 18.30
C GLN A 51 -3.14 -6.08 16.95
N THR A 52 -3.83 -7.20 16.83
CA THR A 52 -3.97 -7.89 15.54
C THR A 52 -4.83 -7.02 14.62
N PHE A 53 -4.42 -6.89 13.37
CA PHE A 53 -5.18 -6.25 12.30
C PHE A 53 -4.88 -6.97 10.99
N SER A 54 -5.71 -6.75 9.98
CA SER A 54 -5.44 -7.18 8.62
C SER A 54 -5.09 -5.98 7.76
N ILE A 55 -4.20 -6.15 6.79
CA ILE A 55 -3.85 -5.12 5.80
C ILE A 55 -3.81 -5.73 4.40
N ASP A 56 -4.20 -4.98 3.39
CA ASP A 56 -4.14 -5.44 2.00
C ASP A 56 -2.70 -5.83 1.63
N ARG A 57 -2.54 -7.00 1.01
CA ARG A 57 -1.23 -7.52 0.60
C ARG A 57 -0.54 -6.57 -0.39
N PHE A 58 -1.32 -5.95 -1.26
CA PHE A 58 -0.90 -5.04 -2.32
C PHE A 58 -1.66 -3.71 -2.22
N GLU A 59 -1.19 -2.68 -2.92
CA GLU A 59 -1.93 -1.44 -3.11
C GLU A 59 -3.25 -1.68 -3.84
N VAL A 60 -4.25 -0.82 -3.58
CA VAL A 60 -5.52 -0.84 -4.33
C VAL A 60 -5.24 -0.58 -5.80
N THR A 61 -5.75 -1.45 -6.69
CA THR A 61 -5.52 -1.32 -8.12
C THR A 61 -6.51 -0.37 -8.80
N GLN A 62 -6.17 0.11 -9.99
CA GLN A 62 -7.06 0.93 -10.81
C GLN A 62 -8.38 0.22 -11.12
N GLU A 63 -8.32 -1.09 -11.41
CA GLU A 63 -9.52 -1.92 -11.64
C GLU A 63 -10.42 -1.94 -10.40
N GLU A 64 -9.85 -2.14 -9.22
CA GLU A 64 -10.60 -2.23 -7.97
C GLU A 64 -11.25 -0.90 -7.62
N TYR A 65 -10.49 0.20 -7.72
CA TYR A 65 -10.99 1.54 -7.45
C TYR A 65 -12.14 1.92 -8.41
N ALA A 66 -11.96 1.68 -9.72
CA ALA A 66 -12.94 2.03 -10.75
C ALA A 66 -14.27 1.27 -10.61
N ARG A 67 -14.32 0.12 -9.91
CA ARG A 67 -15.59 -0.58 -9.63
C ARG A 67 -16.52 0.21 -8.71
N PHE A 68 -15.96 1.01 -7.80
CA PHE A 68 -16.72 1.83 -6.85
C PHE A 68 -16.85 3.29 -7.29
N PHE A 69 -15.89 3.77 -8.08
CA PHE A 69 -15.83 5.16 -8.59
C PHE A 69 -15.60 5.16 -10.12
N PRO A 70 -16.59 4.74 -10.91
CA PRO A 70 -16.45 4.56 -12.36
C PRO A 70 -16.21 5.88 -13.13
N GLU A 71 -16.52 7.02 -12.51
CA GLU A 71 -16.20 8.35 -13.03
C GLU A 71 -14.71 8.69 -12.97
N PHE A 72 -13.93 7.96 -12.17
CA PHE A 72 -12.50 8.16 -12.06
C PHE A 72 -11.78 7.53 -13.26
N ILE A 73 -11.20 8.38 -14.12
CA ILE A 73 -10.53 7.92 -15.34
C ILE A 73 -9.06 7.63 -15.05
N PHE A 74 -8.69 6.36 -15.19
CA PHE A 74 -7.29 5.93 -15.19
C PHE A 74 -6.77 5.67 -16.61
N TRP A 75 -5.48 5.36 -16.71
CA TRP A 75 -4.84 5.02 -17.99
C TRP A 75 -5.31 3.66 -18.48
N GLN A 76 -5.72 3.58 -19.75
CA GLN A 76 -6.13 2.31 -20.36
C GLN A 76 -4.98 1.29 -20.38
N GLY A 77 -5.25 0.02 -20.06
CA GLY A 77 -4.24 -1.04 -20.00
C GLY A 77 -3.38 -1.05 -18.73
N ALA A 78 -3.79 -0.28 -17.70
CA ALA A 78 -3.12 -0.21 -16.40
C ALA A 78 -4.01 -0.70 -15.25
N GLU A 79 -4.96 -1.60 -15.54
CA GLU A 79 -5.98 -2.09 -14.61
C GLU A 79 -5.37 -2.69 -13.34
N ALA A 80 -4.24 -3.39 -13.47
CA ALA A 80 -3.52 -4.03 -12.36
C ALA A 80 -2.48 -3.12 -11.66
N HIS A 81 -2.38 -1.85 -12.06
CA HIS A 81 -1.46 -0.88 -11.46
C HIS A 81 -2.09 -0.23 -10.23
N PRO A 82 -1.29 0.32 -9.30
CA PRO A 82 -1.83 1.09 -8.18
C PRO A 82 -2.75 2.21 -8.66
N ALA A 83 -3.86 2.39 -7.96
CA ALA A 83 -4.73 3.54 -8.10
C ALA A 83 -4.02 4.75 -7.48
N THR A 84 -3.64 5.72 -8.32
CA THR A 84 -2.94 6.94 -7.90
C THR A 84 -3.67 8.19 -8.35
N ASN A 85 -3.13 9.38 -8.01
CA ASN A 85 -3.77 10.68 -8.26
C ASN A 85 -5.10 10.85 -7.51
N ILE A 86 -5.18 10.23 -6.33
CA ILE A 86 -6.33 10.17 -5.45
C ILE A 86 -6.02 10.96 -4.18
N THR A 87 -6.97 11.77 -3.73
CA THR A 87 -6.85 12.53 -2.48
C THR A 87 -7.02 11.61 -1.27
N TRP A 88 -6.58 12.04 -0.09
CA TRP A 88 -6.76 11.26 1.14
C TRP A 88 -8.24 10.93 1.40
N TYR A 89 -9.13 11.91 1.17
CA TYR A 89 -10.58 11.74 1.37
C TYR A 89 -11.17 10.67 0.45
N GLN A 90 -10.72 10.62 -0.79
CA GLN A 90 -11.16 9.62 -1.77
C GLN A 90 -10.63 8.22 -1.43
N ALA A 91 -9.37 8.12 -1.00
CA ALA A 91 -8.79 6.85 -0.53
C ALA A 91 -9.52 6.30 0.70
N GLN A 92 -9.80 7.18 1.68
CA GLN A 92 -10.58 6.85 2.87
C GLN A 92 -12.00 6.40 2.49
N SER A 93 -12.68 7.16 1.62
CA SER A 93 -14.02 6.80 1.15
C SER A 93 -14.05 5.45 0.44
N TYR A 94 -13.06 5.13 -0.40
CA TYR A 94 -12.94 3.80 -0.99
C TYR A 94 -12.81 2.72 0.08
N CYS A 95 -11.89 2.87 1.04
CA CYS A 95 -11.71 1.86 2.07
C CYS A 95 -13.00 1.63 2.87
N GLU A 96 -13.76 2.68 3.17
CA GLU A 96 -15.07 2.58 3.82
C GLU A 96 -16.10 1.83 2.97
N GLN A 97 -16.19 2.12 1.67
CA GLN A 97 -17.10 1.45 0.73
C GLN A 97 -16.85 -0.07 0.65
N VAL A 98 -15.60 -0.50 0.81
CA VAL A 98 -15.23 -1.93 0.83
C VAL A 98 -15.22 -2.54 2.24
N GLY A 99 -15.75 -1.82 3.25
CA GLY A 99 -15.84 -2.31 4.63
C GLY A 99 -14.49 -2.44 5.35
N LYS A 100 -13.55 -1.56 5.00
CA LYS A 100 -12.19 -1.44 5.54
C LYS A 100 -11.95 0.01 6.01
N ARG A 101 -10.69 0.38 6.27
CA ARG A 101 -10.21 1.73 6.61
C ARG A 101 -8.81 1.94 6.06
N LEU A 102 -8.29 3.16 6.05
CA LEU A 102 -6.84 3.35 5.87
C LEU A 102 -6.08 2.80 7.10
N PRO A 103 -4.87 2.21 6.92
CA PRO A 103 -4.01 1.83 8.03
C PRO A 103 -3.52 3.08 8.77
N THR A 104 -3.30 2.99 10.07
CA THR A 104 -2.47 3.96 10.77
C THR A 104 -1.03 3.87 10.29
N GLU A 105 -0.24 4.92 10.47
CA GLU A 105 1.20 4.88 10.19
C GLU A 105 1.91 3.74 10.93
N GLN A 106 1.54 3.48 12.18
CA GLN A 106 2.14 2.45 13.01
C GLN A 106 1.80 1.04 12.49
N GLU A 107 0.57 0.81 12.06
CA GLU A 107 0.15 -0.43 11.41
C GLU A 107 0.88 -0.63 10.08
N TRP A 108 0.99 0.43 9.27
CA TRP A 108 1.72 0.38 8.01
C TRP A 108 3.20 0.02 8.24
N GLU A 109 3.86 0.70 9.18
CA GLU A 109 5.27 0.45 9.49
C GLU A 109 5.48 -0.95 10.06
N LYS A 110 4.65 -1.40 11.00
CA LYS A 110 4.73 -2.79 11.48
C LYS A 110 4.58 -3.77 10.33
N SER A 111 3.60 -3.56 9.45
CA SER A 111 3.34 -4.42 8.29
C SER A 111 4.56 -4.55 7.37
N ALA A 112 5.31 -3.46 7.18
CA ALA A 112 6.54 -3.43 6.39
C ALA A 112 7.75 -4.01 7.16
N ARG A 113 7.90 -3.61 8.43
CA ARG A 113 9.13 -3.71 9.23
C ARG A 113 9.21 -4.96 10.10
N GLY A 114 8.09 -5.58 10.44
CA GLY A 114 8.10 -6.66 11.44
C GLY A 114 8.41 -6.15 12.84
N THR A 115 9.19 -6.91 13.60
CA THR A 115 9.49 -6.63 15.02
C THR A 115 10.96 -6.36 15.31
N ASP A 116 11.83 -6.45 14.30
CA ASP A 116 13.29 -6.45 14.42
C ASP A 116 13.95 -5.16 13.94
N ALA A 117 13.16 -4.10 13.73
CA ALA A 117 13.62 -2.79 13.29
C ALA A 117 14.39 -2.77 11.95
N ARG A 118 14.16 -3.74 11.07
CA ARG A 118 14.84 -3.80 9.76
C ARG A 118 14.66 -2.55 8.88
N LEU A 119 15.65 -2.25 8.04
CA LEU A 119 15.64 -1.07 7.17
C LEU A 119 14.65 -1.19 5.99
N TYR A 120 14.53 -2.37 5.40
CA TYR A 120 13.64 -2.65 4.27
C TYR A 120 12.74 -3.84 4.59
N PRO A 121 11.61 -4.03 3.90
CA PRO A 121 10.72 -5.19 4.11
C PRO A 121 11.48 -6.54 4.06
N TRP A 122 12.46 -6.63 3.16
CA TRP A 122 13.31 -7.81 2.97
C TRP A 122 14.53 -7.91 3.90
N GLY A 123 14.71 -6.99 4.85
CA GLY A 123 15.85 -6.95 5.78
C GLY A 123 16.79 -5.76 5.55
N ASP A 124 17.99 -5.80 6.14
CA ASP A 124 18.87 -4.61 6.20
C ASP A 124 19.81 -4.46 5.01
N LYS A 125 19.91 -5.48 4.16
CA LYS A 125 20.81 -5.42 3.01
C LYS A 125 20.21 -4.51 1.95
N PRO A 126 20.91 -3.44 1.53
CA PRO A 126 20.45 -2.61 0.43
C PRO A 126 20.36 -3.48 -0.84
N PRO A 127 19.40 -3.18 -1.72
CA PRO A 127 19.19 -4.00 -2.90
C PRO A 127 20.37 -3.81 -3.87
N ARG A 128 20.85 -4.93 -4.45
CA ARG A 128 21.98 -4.91 -5.41
C ARG A 128 21.68 -4.10 -6.68
N LYS A 129 20.40 -3.92 -7.01
CA LYS A 129 19.94 -3.10 -8.12
C LYS A 129 19.06 -2.01 -7.55
N LYS A 130 19.37 -0.77 -7.92
CA LYS A 130 18.52 0.39 -7.62
C LYS A 130 17.15 0.25 -8.30
N PRO A 131 16.13 0.96 -7.82
CA PRO A 131 14.91 1.15 -8.59
C PRO A 131 15.26 1.71 -9.98
N HIS A 132 14.45 1.37 -10.98
CA HIS A 132 14.64 1.89 -12.34
C HIS A 132 14.61 3.44 -12.34
N PRO A 133 15.34 4.15 -13.23
CA PRO A 133 15.43 5.62 -13.25
C PRO A 133 14.13 6.41 -13.57
N PHE A 134 12.95 5.78 -13.50
CA PHE A 134 11.70 6.52 -13.67
C PHE A 134 11.22 7.07 -12.32
N TYR A 135 10.57 8.24 -12.36
CA TYR A 135 9.89 8.80 -11.20
C TYR A 135 9.00 7.75 -10.54
N SER A 136 9.01 7.70 -9.19
CA SER A 136 8.00 6.99 -8.39
C SER A 136 6.60 7.21 -9.00
N GLY A 137 5.75 6.19 -9.08
CA GLY A 137 4.41 6.30 -9.69
C GLY A 137 4.31 6.46 -11.22
N ILE A 138 5.36 6.92 -11.92
CA ILE A 138 5.47 6.78 -13.39
C ILE A 138 5.98 5.39 -13.75
N ILE A 139 6.45 4.64 -12.75
CA ILE A 139 6.66 3.22 -12.82
C ILE A 139 5.31 2.56 -13.16
N LYS A 140 5.03 2.40 -14.46
CA LYS A 140 3.88 1.69 -15.00
C LYS A 140 4.01 0.20 -14.71
N ARG A 141 3.97 -0.18 -13.44
CA ARG A 141 4.05 -1.56 -12.98
C ARG A 141 2.76 -1.92 -12.28
N ARG A 142 2.28 -3.11 -12.62
CA ARG A 142 1.27 -3.80 -11.84
C ARG A 142 1.79 -4.04 -10.42
N VAL A 143 0.86 -4.09 -9.47
CA VAL A 143 1.14 -4.52 -8.11
C VAL A 143 1.79 -5.92 -8.11
N GLY A 144 2.64 -6.17 -7.14
CA GLY A 144 3.31 -7.44 -6.90
C GLY A 144 4.44 -7.79 -7.86
N LEU A 145 4.78 -6.90 -8.81
CA LEU A 145 5.84 -7.19 -9.79
C LEU A 145 7.20 -7.39 -9.12
N ASN A 146 7.53 -6.63 -8.08
CA ASN A 146 8.78 -6.80 -7.34
C ASN A 146 8.64 -7.93 -6.31
N LYS A 147 8.94 -9.16 -6.74
CA LYS A 147 8.88 -10.36 -5.87
C LYS A 147 9.81 -10.31 -4.65
N LYS A 148 10.79 -9.41 -4.64
CA LYS A 148 11.73 -9.25 -3.52
C LYS A 148 11.24 -8.26 -2.46
N ASP A 149 10.31 -7.39 -2.83
CA ASP A 149 9.66 -6.52 -1.87
C ASP A 149 8.57 -7.30 -1.14
N ASN A 150 8.99 -8.02 -0.11
CA ASN A 150 8.16 -8.89 0.70
C ASN A 150 8.51 -8.68 2.17
N SER A 151 7.53 -8.25 2.96
CA SER A 151 7.67 -8.05 4.38
C SER A 151 7.67 -9.36 5.17
N PRO A 152 8.05 -9.36 6.45
CA PRO A 152 7.97 -10.54 7.33
C PRO A 152 6.60 -11.21 7.38
N TYR A 153 5.55 -10.41 7.22
CA TYR A 153 4.17 -10.89 7.29
C TYR A 153 3.63 -11.29 5.91
N GLY A 154 4.37 -11.01 4.84
CA GLY A 154 3.95 -11.31 3.46
C GLY A 154 3.27 -10.14 2.75
N VAL A 155 3.30 -8.94 3.31
CA VAL A 155 2.81 -7.71 2.67
C VAL A 155 3.84 -7.27 1.62
N ARG A 156 3.37 -6.82 0.46
CA ARG A 156 4.20 -6.62 -0.74
C ARG A 156 4.21 -5.16 -1.15
N ASP A 157 5.27 -4.81 -1.89
CA ASP A 157 5.49 -3.48 -2.46
C ASP A 157 5.51 -2.35 -1.42
N MET A 158 5.96 -2.65 -0.20
CA MET A 158 5.99 -1.69 0.92
C MET A 158 7.18 -0.72 0.84
N ALA A 159 8.25 -1.08 0.14
CA ALA A 159 9.41 -0.23 -0.08
C ALA A 159 9.65 -0.10 -1.58
N GLY A 160 8.78 0.65 -2.25
CA GLY A 160 8.80 0.88 -3.68
C GLY A 160 7.44 1.30 -4.21
N SER A 161 7.25 1.17 -5.53
CA SER A 161 5.98 1.41 -6.20
C SER A 161 5.45 2.84 -6.08
N VAL A 162 4.56 3.11 -5.13
CA VAL A 162 3.92 4.40 -4.87
C VAL A 162 4.04 4.73 -3.39
N TRP A 163 3.99 6.02 -3.07
CA TRP A 163 3.68 6.46 -1.72
C TRP A 163 2.25 6.09 -1.38
N GLU A 164 1.96 5.84 -0.11
CA GLU A 164 0.66 5.36 0.34
C GLU A 164 0.07 6.22 1.44
N TRP A 165 -1.18 6.64 1.27
CA TRP A 165 -1.94 7.31 2.32
C TRP A 165 -2.12 6.43 3.56
N THR A 166 -1.99 7.05 4.74
CA THR A 166 -2.35 6.46 6.03
C THR A 166 -3.43 7.30 6.72
N ALA A 167 -4.09 6.73 7.72
CA ALA A 167 -5.04 7.43 8.58
C ALA A 167 -4.37 8.44 9.53
N SER A 168 -3.05 8.37 9.71
CA SER A 168 -2.33 9.24 10.63
C SER A 168 -2.27 10.68 10.12
N PHE A 169 -2.36 11.63 11.04
CA PHE A 169 -2.43 13.07 10.75
C PHE A 169 -1.51 13.85 11.68
N GLU A 170 -0.77 14.80 11.13
CA GLU A 170 0.17 15.66 11.84
C GLU A 170 0.23 17.04 11.17
N ASN A 171 0.17 18.11 11.98
CA ASN A 171 0.38 19.49 11.52
C ASN A 171 -0.47 19.88 10.29
N GLY A 172 -1.73 19.46 10.25
CA GLY A 172 -2.64 19.80 9.15
C GLY A 172 -2.52 18.88 7.92
N LYS A 173 -1.69 17.84 7.98
CA LYS A 173 -1.35 16.97 6.84
C LYS A 173 -1.48 15.49 7.22
N ASN A 174 -1.77 14.65 6.23
CA ASN A 174 -1.78 13.20 6.42
C ASN A 174 -0.40 12.62 6.15
N VAL A 175 -0.08 11.58 6.91
CA VAL A 175 1.16 10.84 6.77
C VAL A 175 1.06 9.90 5.58
N THR A 176 2.11 9.89 4.78
CA THR A 176 2.30 8.93 3.69
C THR A 176 3.58 8.14 3.90
N ARG A 177 3.58 6.87 3.48
CA ARG A 177 4.70 5.93 3.69
C ARG A 177 5.04 5.18 2.39
N GLY A 178 6.17 4.49 2.39
CA GLY A 178 6.61 3.67 1.25
C GLY A 178 7.18 4.50 0.10
N GLY A 179 6.92 4.08 -1.14
CA GLY A 179 7.38 4.78 -2.33
C GLY A 179 8.90 4.69 -2.58
N LEU A 180 9.38 5.67 -3.34
CA LEU A 180 10.79 5.84 -3.69
C LEU A 180 11.20 7.30 -3.46
N TRP A 181 12.43 7.49 -3.01
CA TRP A 181 13.08 8.79 -3.02
C TRP A 181 13.72 9.06 -4.37
N ASN A 182 13.63 10.31 -4.82
CA ASN A 182 14.25 10.78 -6.05
C ASN A 182 15.34 11.80 -5.72
N HIS A 183 16.58 11.44 -6.03
CA HIS A 183 17.76 12.27 -5.93
C HIS A 183 18.28 12.63 -7.33
N HIS A 184 17.53 13.47 -8.06
CA HIS A 184 17.82 14.03 -9.39
C HIS A 184 18.18 13.03 -10.52
N LEU A 185 19.27 12.28 -10.37
CA LEU A 185 19.77 11.26 -11.29
C LEU A 185 19.65 9.84 -10.71
N ASP A 186 19.17 9.70 -9.49
CA ASP A 186 19.21 8.45 -8.74
C ASP A 186 17.94 8.22 -7.93
N TYR A 187 17.57 6.96 -7.77
CA TYR A 187 16.39 6.57 -7.00
C TYR A 187 16.77 5.60 -5.90
N GLU A 188 16.14 5.75 -4.75
CA GLU A 188 16.33 4.87 -3.62
C GLU A 188 15.00 4.33 -3.14
N TYR A 189 14.99 3.06 -2.73
CA TYR A 189 13.84 2.49 -2.06
C TYR A 189 13.69 3.13 -0.69
N SER A 190 12.48 3.57 -0.37
CA SER A 190 12.20 4.11 0.95
C SER A 190 12.45 3.06 2.03
N LYS A 191 13.06 3.47 3.13
CA LYS A 191 13.18 2.62 4.31
C LYS A 191 11.82 2.49 4.99
N THR A 192 11.66 1.43 5.77
CA THR A 192 10.40 1.09 6.43
C THR A 192 9.88 2.19 7.37
N PHE A 193 10.73 3.07 7.89
CA PHE A 193 10.38 4.18 8.79
C PHE A 193 10.21 5.55 8.11
N GLU A 194 10.53 5.68 6.81
CA GLU A 194 10.52 6.99 6.14
C GLU A 194 9.12 7.46 5.80
N ARG A 195 8.82 8.70 6.14
CA ARG A 195 7.48 9.28 6.03
C ARG A 195 7.52 10.60 5.28
N ASN A 196 6.36 10.96 4.74
CA ASN A 196 6.10 12.25 4.13
C ASN A 196 4.80 12.82 4.67
N LEU A 197 4.70 14.15 4.75
CA LEU A 197 3.49 14.85 5.16
C LEU A 197 2.87 15.58 3.97
N ILE A 198 1.67 15.16 3.58
CA ILE A 198 0.97 15.70 2.41
C ILE A 198 -0.41 16.23 2.83
N ALA A 199 -0.79 17.40 2.32
CA ALA A 199 -2.13 17.94 2.55
C ALA A 199 -3.20 16.94 2.06
N PRO A 200 -4.31 16.73 2.80
CA PRO A 200 -5.31 15.71 2.46
C PRO A 200 -5.97 15.92 1.08
N SER A 201 -6.02 17.16 0.60
CA SER A 201 -6.51 17.52 -0.73
C SER A 201 -5.47 17.34 -1.85
N GLY A 202 -4.22 17.06 -1.49
CA GLY A 202 -3.15 16.77 -2.44
C GLY A 202 -3.44 15.46 -3.18
N ARG A 203 -3.05 15.41 -4.45
CA ARG A 203 -3.08 14.19 -5.26
C ARG A 203 -1.91 14.18 -6.20
N PHE A 204 -1.26 13.04 -6.32
CA PHE A 204 -0.06 12.89 -7.12
C PHE A 204 -0.09 11.55 -7.85
N ILE A 205 0.47 11.51 -9.05
CA ILE A 205 0.57 10.29 -9.87
C ILE A 205 1.37 9.17 -9.20
N PHE A 206 2.08 9.48 -8.12
CA PHE A 206 2.91 8.57 -7.34
C PHE A 206 2.40 8.31 -5.94
N LEU A 207 1.18 8.75 -5.65
CA LEU A 207 0.54 8.59 -4.36
C LEU A 207 -0.75 7.80 -4.55
N GLY A 208 -0.74 6.59 -4.01
CA GLY A 208 -1.87 5.69 -3.92
C GLY A 208 -2.17 5.35 -2.46
N PHE A 209 -2.66 4.14 -2.21
CA PHE A 209 -3.00 3.68 -0.87
C PHE A 209 -3.27 2.18 -0.85
N ARG A 210 -3.37 1.64 0.37
CA ARG A 210 -3.89 0.30 0.66
C ARG A 210 -4.83 0.39 1.86
N CYS A 211 -5.73 -0.57 2.02
CA CYS A 211 -6.66 -0.58 3.15
C CYS A 211 -6.23 -1.57 4.24
N ALA A 212 -6.82 -1.41 5.42
CA ALA A 212 -6.65 -2.25 6.60
C ALA A 212 -8.01 -2.51 7.28
N LYS A 213 -8.04 -3.48 8.18
CA LYS A 213 -9.20 -3.85 8.99
C LYS A 213 -8.74 -4.19 10.41
#